data_AF-A0A4V1SQX6-F1
#
_entry.id   AF-A0A4V1SQX6-F1
#
_cell.length_a   1.000
_cell.length_b   1.000
_cell.length_c   1.000
_cell.angle_alpha   90.00
_cell.angle_beta   90.00
_cell.angle_gamma   90.00
#
_symmetry.space_group_name_H-M   'P 1'
#
loop_
_entity.id
_entity.type
_entity.pdbx_description
1 polymer ?
#
loop_
_entity_poly.entity_id
_entity_poly.type
_entity_poly.pdbx_seq_one_letter_code
_entity_poly.pdbx_strand_id
1 'polypeptide(L)'
;MINPSASGWIDKFFGTLKGKLSVYENSHALYRAIRDTGFIYGHVVSFSNVAPKETKGWTTEEATKISLLNILYDVYRLISKKDDTQEFITQAIAFYNAMQPGSFELLKKVLPTATPSHELERMLDDRIQTTDNIISRNFSHILTNALLFMDVLGFRQYMLNQELPEKYLRKLEESVLGIVSLALKSKEEKTEYDDLLIKLFESSVRYTKLSKINADDMESAGFEYFESKSEKNYLLDMAAMAIWSDGRAQQSEISFLYRLSERLGLSDDTAAESMASYD
;
A
#
# COMPACT_ATOMS: atom_id res chain seq x y z
N MET A 1 -23.61 -11.16 -0.09
CA MET A 1 -22.39 -11.70 0.53
C MET A 1 -21.39 -12.04 -0.55
N ILE A 2 -20.48 -11.09 -0.78
CA ILE A 2 -19.25 -11.30 -1.55
C ILE A 2 -18.33 -12.24 -0.76
N ASN A 3 -17.68 -13.18 -1.44
CA ASN A 3 -16.67 -14.07 -0.87
C ASN A 3 -15.38 -13.86 -1.66
N PRO A 4 -14.42 -13.06 -1.16
CA PRO A 4 -13.17 -12.76 -1.87
C PRO A 4 -12.21 -13.96 -2.02
N SER A 5 -12.55 -15.10 -1.42
CA SER A 5 -11.83 -16.37 -1.57
C SER A 5 -12.41 -17.28 -2.65
N ALA A 6 -13.55 -16.92 -3.25
CA ALA A 6 -14.21 -17.71 -4.29
C ALA A 6 -13.96 -17.12 -5.68
N SER A 7 -13.77 -17.99 -6.69
CA SER A 7 -13.66 -17.57 -8.10
C SER A 7 -14.85 -16.69 -8.53
N GLY A 8 -14.57 -15.62 -9.28
CA GLY A 8 -15.59 -14.69 -9.81
C GLY A 8 -16.06 -13.66 -8.79
N TRP A 9 -15.32 -13.45 -7.71
CA TRP A 9 -15.64 -12.45 -6.69
C TRP A 9 -15.51 -11.01 -7.20
N ILE A 10 -14.63 -10.73 -8.16
CA ILE A 10 -14.47 -9.38 -8.74
C ILE A 10 -15.74 -8.97 -9.50
N ASP A 11 -16.26 -9.85 -10.35
CA ASP A 11 -17.49 -9.59 -11.11
C ASP A 11 -18.68 -9.40 -10.16
N LYS A 12 -18.76 -10.21 -9.10
CA LYS A 12 -19.78 -10.08 -8.05
C LYS A 12 -19.65 -8.76 -7.30
N PHE A 13 -18.42 -8.36 -6.93
CA PHE A 13 -18.14 -7.11 -6.24
C PHE A 13 -18.61 -5.91 -7.06
N PHE A 14 -18.18 -5.78 -8.31
CA PHE A 14 -18.61 -4.69 -9.18
C PHE A 14 -20.12 -4.72 -9.48
N GLY A 15 -20.72 -5.91 -9.55
CA GLY A 15 -22.18 -6.07 -9.64
C GLY A 15 -22.93 -5.40 -8.48
N THR A 16 -22.36 -5.38 -7.27
CA THR A 16 -23.00 -4.79 -6.07
C THR A 16 -22.80 -3.27 -5.93
N LEU A 17 -21.81 -2.71 -6.63
CA LEU A 17 -21.38 -1.30 -6.51
C LEU A 17 -22.09 -0.33 -7.47
N LYS A 18 -22.84 -0.82 -8.46
CA LYS A 18 -23.51 0.02 -9.46
C LYS A 18 -24.29 1.17 -8.81
N GLY A 19 -23.87 2.41 -9.08
CA GLY A 19 -24.52 3.65 -8.64
C GLY A 19 -24.20 4.13 -7.22
N LYS A 20 -23.18 3.57 -6.55
CA LYS A 20 -22.91 3.85 -5.12
C LYS A 20 -21.56 4.50 -4.78
N LEU A 21 -20.66 4.65 -5.74
CA LEU A 21 -19.30 5.10 -5.45
C LEU A 21 -19.15 6.61 -5.66
N SER A 22 -18.87 7.33 -4.57
CA SER A 22 -18.40 8.72 -4.64
C SER A 22 -17.09 8.79 -5.43
N VAL A 23 -16.90 9.86 -6.21
CA VAL A 23 -15.61 10.17 -6.82
C VAL A 23 -14.89 11.12 -5.89
N TYR A 24 -13.65 10.78 -5.51
CA TYR A 24 -12.82 11.69 -4.72
C TYR A 24 -12.45 12.92 -5.56
N GLU A 25 -12.45 14.09 -4.94
CA GLU A 25 -12.19 15.36 -5.64
C GLU A 25 -10.78 15.43 -6.23
N ASN A 26 -9.79 14.88 -5.51
CA ASN A 26 -8.38 14.92 -5.89
C ASN A 26 -7.58 13.80 -5.20
N SER A 27 -6.31 13.63 -5.59
CA SER A 27 -5.43 12.58 -5.06
C SER A 27 -5.18 12.68 -3.56
N HIS A 28 -5.24 13.89 -2.98
CA HIS A 28 -5.04 14.08 -1.54
C HIS A 28 -6.28 13.62 -0.74
N ALA A 29 -7.49 13.91 -1.23
CA ALA A 29 -8.73 13.39 -0.64
C ALA A 29 -8.78 11.85 -0.69
N LEU A 30 -8.40 11.26 -1.83
CA LEU A 30 -8.28 9.81 -1.96
C LEU A 30 -7.24 9.24 -0.98
N TYR A 31 -6.06 9.87 -0.89
CA TYR A 31 -5.01 9.45 0.05
C TYR A 31 -5.50 9.39 1.50
N ARG A 32 -6.13 10.47 1.98
CA ARG A 32 -6.66 10.51 3.37
C ARG A 32 -7.71 9.43 3.61
N ALA A 33 -8.64 9.25 2.66
CA ALA A 33 -9.64 8.20 2.77
C ALA A 33 -9.02 6.78 2.82
N ILE A 34 -7.93 6.54 2.09
CA ILE A 34 -7.21 5.25 2.15
C ILE A 34 -6.50 5.11 3.50
N ARG A 35 -5.86 6.18 3.97
CA ARG A 35 -5.19 6.22 5.28
C ARG A 35 -6.13 5.88 6.43
N ASP A 36 -7.34 6.44 6.43
CA ASP A 36 -8.37 6.20 7.45
C ASP A 36 -8.88 4.74 7.48
N THR A 37 -8.64 3.97 6.41
CA THR A 37 -8.94 2.53 6.39
C THR A 37 -7.83 1.67 6.97
N GLY A 38 -6.67 2.24 7.27
CA GLY A 38 -5.46 1.53 7.71
C GLY A 38 -4.72 0.80 6.58
N PHE A 39 -5.25 0.82 5.35
CA PHE A 39 -4.67 0.11 4.21
C PHE A 39 -3.22 0.51 3.92
N ILE A 40 -2.86 1.79 4.10
CA ILE A 40 -1.48 2.26 3.87
C ILE A 40 -0.47 1.59 4.81
N TYR A 41 -0.93 1.12 5.96
CA TYR A 41 -0.15 0.40 6.96
C TYR A 41 -0.31 -1.10 6.82
N GLY A 42 -0.76 -1.62 5.68
CA GLY A 42 -0.91 -3.06 5.44
C GLY A 42 -1.95 -3.78 6.32
N HIS A 43 -2.80 -3.05 7.06
CA HIS A 43 -3.86 -3.61 7.89
C HIS A 43 -5.17 -2.84 7.71
N VAL A 44 -6.17 -3.49 7.12
CA VAL A 44 -7.48 -2.88 6.86
C VAL A 44 -8.38 -2.96 8.08
N VAL A 45 -8.69 -1.81 8.68
CA VAL A 45 -9.56 -1.69 9.86
C VAL A 45 -10.97 -1.22 9.54
N SER A 46 -11.19 -0.60 8.38
CA SER A 46 -12.50 -0.06 8.00
C SER A 46 -12.72 -0.08 6.48
N PHE A 47 -13.99 -0.04 6.07
CA PHE A 47 -14.40 0.03 4.67
C PHE A 47 -15.38 1.17 4.47
N SER A 48 -15.05 2.10 3.59
CA SER A 48 -15.93 3.24 3.27
C SER A 48 -17.06 2.87 2.30
N ASN A 49 -16.81 1.93 1.38
CA ASN A 49 -17.71 1.65 0.24
C ASN A 49 -18.41 0.28 0.29
N VAL A 50 -18.26 -0.47 1.39
CA VAL A 50 -18.86 -1.80 1.56
C VAL A 50 -19.78 -1.80 2.77
N ALA A 51 -21.02 -2.26 2.58
CA ALA A 51 -21.97 -2.32 3.68
C ALA A 51 -21.46 -3.26 4.80
N PRO A 52 -21.59 -2.91 6.09
CA PRO A 52 -21.08 -3.73 7.21
C PRO A 52 -21.57 -5.18 7.22
N LYS A 53 -22.76 -5.43 6.65
CA LYS A 53 -23.32 -6.78 6.51
C LYS A 53 -22.56 -7.66 5.50
N GLU A 54 -21.91 -7.06 4.51
CA GLU A 54 -21.13 -7.77 3.49
C GLU A 54 -19.73 -8.12 4.00
N THR A 55 -19.19 -7.34 4.95
CA THR A 55 -17.84 -7.53 5.52
C THR A 55 -17.82 -8.44 6.74
N LYS A 56 -18.99 -8.80 7.28
CA LYS A 56 -19.10 -9.61 8.50
C LYS A 56 -18.50 -11.01 8.28
N GLY A 57 -17.42 -11.29 9.01
CA GLY A 57 -16.75 -12.60 9.00
C GLY A 57 -15.65 -12.74 7.95
N TRP A 58 -15.28 -11.66 7.25
CA TRP A 58 -14.11 -11.68 6.38
C TRP A 58 -12.81 -11.89 7.15
N THR A 59 -11.89 -12.62 6.56
CA THR A 59 -10.49 -12.68 7.02
C THR A 59 -9.76 -11.38 6.67
N THR A 60 -8.60 -11.14 7.29
CA THR A 60 -7.70 -10.02 6.94
C THR A 60 -7.29 -10.07 5.46
N GLU A 61 -7.09 -11.27 4.92
CA GLU A 61 -6.76 -11.47 3.50
C GLU A 61 -7.92 -11.04 2.59
N GLU A 62 -9.14 -11.48 2.89
CA GLU A 62 -10.34 -11.12 2.15
C GLU A 62 -10.63 -9.63 2.19
N ALA A 63 -10.46 -9.02 3.37
CA ALA A 63 -10.55 -7.59 3.59
C ALA A 63 -9.54 -6.82 2.73
N THR A 64 -8.31 -7.32 2.67
CA THR A 64 -7.21 -6.71 1.90
C THR A 64 -7.46 -6.81 0.39
N LYS A 65 -7.96 -7.94 -0.11
CA LYS A 65 -8.32 -8.13 -1.54
C LYS A 65 -9.35 -7.11 -2.01
N ILE A 66 -10.43 -6.96 -1.26
CA ILE A 66 -11.51 -6.03 -1.59
C ILE A 66 -11.01 -4.59 -1.53
N SER A 67 -10.22 -4.26 -0.50
CA SER A 67 -9.68 -2.91 -0.34
C SER A 67 -8.72 -2.55 -1.47
N LEU A 68 -7.76 -3.41 -1.80
CA LEU A 68 -6.83 -3.18 -2.89
C LEU A 68 -7.57 -2.99 -4.22
N LEU A 69 -8.52 -3.88 -4.55
CA LEU A 69 -9.31 -3.76 -5.77
C LEU A 69 -10.09 -2.44 -5.82
N ASN A 70 -10.78 -2.09 -4.74
CA ASN A 70 -11.57 -0.86 -4.68
C ASN A 70 -10.68 0.38 -4.83
N ILE A 71 -9.53 0.40 -4.18
CA ILE A 71 -8.58 1.52 -4.22
C ILE A 71 -7.99 1.68 -5.61
N LEU A 72 -7.57 0.58 -6.26
CA LEU A 72 -7.11 0.62 -7.64
C LEU A 72 -8.19 1.14 -8.58
N TYR A 73 -9.45 0.74 -8.38
CA TYR A 73 -10.56 1.27 -9.16
C TYR A 73 -10.78 2.76 -8.91
N ASP A 74 -10.70 3.23 -7.66
CA ASP A 74 -10.81 4.64 -7.32
C ASP A 74 -9.67 5.48 -7.92
N VAL A 75 -8.44 4.95 -7.98
CA VAL A 75 -7.31 5.57 -8.71
C VAL A 75 -7.63 5.66 -10.20
N TYR A 76 -8.12 4.59 -10.81
CA TYR A 76 -8.52 4.59 -12.22
C TYR A 76 -9.57 5.66 -12.49
N ARG A 77 -10.67 5.69 -11.72
CA ARG A 77 -11.76 6.67 -11.87
C ARG A 77 -11.27 8.10 -11.68
N LEU A 78 -10.39 8.31 -10.70
CA LEU A 78 -9.84 9.63 -10.41
C LEU A 78 -9.02 10.18 -11.59
N ILE A 79 -8.25 9.35 -12.28
CA ILE A 79 -7.37 9.76 -13.39
C ILE A 79 -8.13 9.78 -14.72
N SER A 80 -8.81 8.68 -15.05
CA SER A 80 -9.48 8.50 -16.35
C SER A 80 -10.78 9.28 -16.47
N LYS A 81 -11.39 9.64 -15.33
CA LYS A 81 -12.74 10.23 -15.23
C LYS A 81 -13.84 9.34 -15.83
N LYS A 82 -13.64 8.02 -15.81
CA LYS A 82 -14.59 7.03 -16.32
C LYS A 82 -15.01 6.04 -15.23
N ASP A 83 -16.24 5.55 -15.35
CA ASP A 83 -16.80 4.45 -14.54
C ASP A 83 -16.88 3.15 -15.35
N ASP A 84 -15.78 2.75 -16.00
CA ASP A 84 -15.71 1.53 -16.81
C ASP A 84 -14.89 0.43 -16.10
N THR A 85 -15.60 -0.58 -15.59
CA THR A 85 -14.97 -1.71 -14.89
C THR A 85 -14.17 -2.62 -15.82
N GLN A 86 -14.56 -2.75 -17.10
CA GLN A 86 -13.85 -3.60 -18.06
C GLN A 86 -12.54 -2.97 -18.51
N GLU A 87 -12.55 -1.66 -18.77
CA GLU A 87 -11.33 -0.90 -19.03
C GLU A 87 -10.42 -0.91 -17.81
N PHE A 88 -10.96 -0.68 -16.60
CA PHE A 88 -10.19 -0.79 -15.35
C PHE A 88 -9.48 -2.15 -15.20
N ILE A 89 -10.21 -3.27 -15.34
CA ILE A 89 -9.62 -4.61 -15.18
C ILE A 89 -8.48 -4.80 -16.18
N THR A 90 -8.66 -4.34 -17.42
CA THR A 90 -7.63 -4.40 -18.45
C THR A 90 -6.37 -3.61 -18.07
N GLN A 91 -6.55 -2.38 -17.57
CA GLN A 91 -5.45 -1.52 -17.11
C GLN A 91 -4.72 -2.10 -15.89
N ALA A 92 -5.46 -2.67 -14.93
CA ALA A 92 -4.89 -3.30 -13.75
C ALA A 92 -4.04 -4.54 -14.12
N ILE A 93 -4.54 -5.39 -15.02
CA ILE A 93 -3.79 -6.54 -15.54
C ILE A 93 -2.52 -6.08 -16.27
N ALA A 94 -2.62 -5.05 -17.11
CA ALA A 94 -1.46 -4.52 -17.83
C ALA A 94 -0.38 -3.96 -16.88
N PHE A 95 -0.80 -3.25 -15.83
CA PHE A 95 0.08 -2.78 -14.77
C PHE A 95 0.80 -3.92 -14.05
N TYR A 96 0.08 -4.94 -13.57
CA TYR A 96 0.71 -6.06 -12.85
C TYR A 96 1.66 -6.87 -13.75
N ASN A 97 1.34 -7.02 -15.03
CA ASN A 97 2.26 -7.59 -16.01
C ASN A 97 3.52 -6.72 -16.20
N ALA A 98 3.39 -5.40 -16.25
CA ALA A 98 4.53 -4.48 -16.34
C ALA A 98 5.41 -4.50 -15.08
N MET A 99 4.82 -4.70 -13.89
CA MET A 99 5.57 -4.85 -12.63
C MET A 99 6.42 -6.12 -12.60
N GLN A 100 5.95 -7.22 -13.22
CA GLN A 100 6.65 -8.50 -13.23
C GLN A 100 6.60 -9.17 -14.60
N PRO A 101 7.45 -8.72 -15.55
CA PRO A 101 7.53 -9.36 -16.85
C PRO A 101 7.86 -10.85 -16.73
N GLY A 102 7.03 -11.71 -17.33
CA GLY A 102 7.27 -13.16 -17.42
C GLY A 102 6.71 -14.04 -16.28
N SER A 103 6.30 -13.51 -15.12
CA SER A 103 5.67 -14.35 -14.07
C SER A 103 4.27 -14.81 -14.48
N PHE A 104 3.48 -13.89 -15.05
CA PHE A 104 2.10 -14.15 -15.42
C PHE A 104 1.96 -14.83 -16.80
N GLU A 105 2.99 -14.77 -17.65
CA GLU A 105 3.04 -15.52 -18.91
C GLU A 105 3.11 -17.04 -18.67
N LEU A 106 3.76 -17.47 -17.58
CA LEU A 106 3.75 -18.88 -17.15
C LEU A 106 2.35 -19.29 -16.67
N LEU A 107 1.62 -18.38 -16.00
CA LEU A 107 0.26 -18.62 -15.51
C LEU A 107 -0.79 -18.70 -16.63
N LYS A 108 -0.60 -17.98 -17.74
CA LYS A 108 -1.45 -18.08 -18.95
C LYS A 108 -1.37 -19.45 -19.63
N LYS A 109 -0.26 -20.18 -19.48
CA LYS A 109 -0.10 -21.53 -20.03
C LYS A 109 -0.86 -22.61 -19.25
N VAL A 110 -1.23 -22.36 -17.99
CA VAL A 110 -1.88 -23.35 -17.12
C VAL A 110 -3.42 -23.34 -17.24
N LEU A 111 -4.03 -22.17 -17.52
CA LEU A 111 -5.48 -22.06 -17.79
C LEU A 111 -5.77 -21.08 -18.94
N PRO A 112 -5.92 -21.58 -20.19
CA PRO A 112 -6.14 -20.75 -21.38
C PRO A 112 -7.52 -20.05 -21.47
N THR A 113 -8.45 -20.34 -20.56
CA THR A 113 -9.88 -19.95 -20.65
C THR A 113 -10.35 -18.98 -19.56
N ALA A 114 -9.44 -18.42 -18.75
CA ALA A 114 -9.82 -17.48 -17.69
C ALA A 114 -10.30 -16.14 -18.27
N THR A 115 -11.42 -15.61 -17.75
CA THR A 115 -11.85 -14.23 -18.08
C THR A 115 -10.85 -13.22 -17.50
N PRO A 116 -10.79 -11.96 -18.01
CA PRO A 116 -9.90 -10.94 -17.44
C PRO A 116 -10.09 -10.74 -15.93
N SER A 117 -11.33 -10.75 -15.43
CA SER A 117 -11.61 -10.67 -13.99
C SER A 117 -10.92 -11.80 -13.21
N HIS A 118 -10.99 -13.05 -13.69
CA HIS A 118 -10.30 -14.19 -13.06
C HIS A 118 -8.76 -14.11 -13.19
N GLU A 119 -8.22 -13.45 -14.22
CA GLU A 119 -6.79 -13.16 -14.30
C GLU A 119 -6.38 -12.17 -13.22
N LEU A 120 -7.14 -11.09 -13.05
CA LEU A 120 -6.89 -10.10 -12.01
C LEU A 120 -7.05 -10.69 -10.60
N GLU A 121 -8.06 -11.54 -10.36
CA GLU A 121 -8.23 -12.26 -9.08
C GLU A 121 -6.94 -12.99 -8.67
N ARG A 122 -6.37 -13.76 -9.60
CA ARG A 122 -5.12 -14.49 -9.35
C ARG A 122 -3.93 -13.57 -9.11
N MET A 123 -3.84 -12.46 -9.85
CA MET A 123 -2.77 -11.47 -9.64
C MET A 123 -2.85 -10.85 -8.23
N LEU A 124 -4.06 -10.54 -7.76
CA LEU A 124 -4.28 -10.03 -6.42
C LEU A 124 -4.00 -11.09 -5.35
N ASP A 125 -4.42 -12.34 -5.58
CA ASP A 125 -4.12 -13.47 -4.70
C ASP A 125 -2.61 -13.68 -4.53
N ASP A 126 -1.87 -13.72 -5.65
CA ASP A 126 -0.41 -13.85 -5.63
C ASP A 126 0.27 -12.68 -4.93
N ARG A 127 -0.32 -11.48 -5.02
CA ARG A 127 0.23 -10.26 -4.42
C ARG A 127 -0.03 -10.14 -2.92
N ILE A 128 -1.16 -10.68 -2.46
CA ILE A 128 -1.66 -10.56 -1.08
C ILE A 128 -1.24 -11.75 -0.22
N GLN A 129 -0.53 -12.76 -0.74
CA GLN A 129 -0.12 -13.94 0.03
C GLN A 129 0.39 -13.57 1.43
N THR A 130 -0.31 -14.04 2.46
CA THR A 130 0.04 -13.85 3.86
C THR A 130 1.35 -14.57 4.16
N THR A 131 2.26 -13.88 4.83
CA THR A 131 3.48 -14.49 5.37
C THR A 131 3.16 -15.26 6.65
N ASP A 132 2.16 -16.15 6.63
CA ASP A 132 1.61 -16.83 7.81
C ASP A 132 2.62 -17.72 8.55
N ASN A 133 3.75 -18.04 7.92
CA ASN A 133 4.76 -18.94 8.49
C ASN A 133 5.93 -18.24 9.21
N ILE A 134 6.03 -16.90 9.20
CA ILE A 134 7.22 -16.20 9.73
C ILE A 134 6.92 -15.36 10.98
N ILE A 135 5.69 -14.90 11.17
CA ILE A 135 5.33 -13.97 12.26
C ILE A 135 4.37 -14.67 13.24
N SER A 136 4.75 -14.69 14.52
CA SER A 136 4.09 -15.45 15.58
C SER A 136 2.59 -15.15 15.72
N ARG A 137 1.82 -16.10 16.29
CA ARG A 137 0.36 -16.01 16.55
C ARG A 137 -0.09 -14.78 17.34
N ASN A 138 0.82 -14.02 17.96
CA ASN A 138 0.52 -12.79 18.68
C ASN A 138 0.43 -11.56 17.75
N PHE A 139 0.77 -11.70 16.47
CA PHE A 139 0.80 -10.64 15.46
C PHE A 139 -0.06 -10.94 14.22
N SER A 140 -0.99 -11.91 14.29
CA SER A 140 -1.92 -12.23 13.19
C SER A 140 -2.80 -11.06 12.75
N HIS A 141 -2.87 -10.00 13.57
CA HIS A 141 -3.56 -8.74 13.27
C HIS A 141 -2.69 -7.73 12.50
N ILE A 142 -1.38 -7.93 12.44
CA ILE A 142 -0.43 -6.96 11.90
C ILE A 142 0.16 -7.55 10.61
N LEU A 143 -0.42 -7.06 9.52
CA LEU A 143 0.20 -6.93 8.21
C LEU A 143 0.46 -8.22 7.42
N THR A 144 -0.45 -8.46 6.48
CA THR A 144 -0.31 -9.39 5.37
C THR A 144 0.78 -8.96 4.38
N ASN A 145 0.92 -7.65 4.10
CA ASN A 145 1.97 -7.05 3.26
C ASN A 145 2.12 -5.54 3.58
N ALA A 146 3.25 -5.13 4.17
CA ALA A 146 3.48 -3.75 4.61
C ALA A 146 3.62 -2.73 3.48
N LEU A 147 3.96 -3.22 2.29
CA LEU A 147 4.30 -2.41 1.14
C LEU A 147 3.22 -2.45 0.05
N LEU A 148 2.04 -3.01 0.36
CA LEU A 148 0.95 -3.15 -0.61
C LEU A 148 0.46 -1.81 -1.16
N PHE A 149 0.55 -0.72 -0.39
CA PHE A 149 0.22 0.61 -0.88
C PHE A 149 1.16 1.12 -1.97
N MET A 150 2.37 0.57 -2.08
CA MET A 150 3.26 0.88 -3.21
C MET A 150 2.65 0.44 -4.55
N ASP A 151 1.80 -0.59 -4.58
CA ASP A 151 1.08 -0.99 -5.80
C ASP A 151 0.08 0.10 -6.21
N VAL A 152 -0.57 0.75 -5.25
CA VAL A 152 -1.51 1.84 -5.50
C VAL A 152 -0.76 3.05 -6.09
N LEU A 153 0.38 3.41 -5.51
CA LEU A 153 1.23 4.48 -6.01
C LEU A 153 1.83 4.15 -7.39
N GLY A 154 2.28 2.91 -7.59
CA GLY A 154 2.75 2.40 -8.88
C GLY A 154 1.68 2.41 -9.95
N PHE A 155 0.46 1.97 -9.61
CA PHE A 155 -0.68 1.97 -10.53
C PHE A 155 -1.07 3.39 -10.91
N ARG A 156 -1.02 4.33 -9.96
CA ARG A 156 -1.22 5.75 -10.23
C ARG A 156 -0.21 6.26 -11.25
N GLN A 157 1.08 5.96 -11.09
CA GLN A 157 2.11 6.38 -12.05
C GLN A 157 1.94 5.73 -13.41
N TYR A 158 1.57 4.44 -13.45
CA TYR A 158 1.23 3.74 -14.68
C TYR A 158 0.06 4.42 -15.42
N MET A 159 -1.01 4.77 -14.70
CA MET A 159 -2.18 5.45 -15.27
C MET A 159 -1.87 6.86 -15.78
N LEU A 160 -0.95 7.59 -15.13
CA LEU A 160 -0.55 8.94 -15.55
C LEU A 160 0.38 8.92 -16.77
N ASN A 161 1.32 7.98 -16.84
CA ASN A 161 2.34 7.93 -17.89
C ASN A 161 1.99 6.96 -19.02
N GLN A 162 0.93 6.15 -18.87
CA GLN A 162 0.56 5.03 -19.76
C GLN A 162 1.60 3.91 -19.82
N GLU A 163 2.64 4.00 -19.00
CA GLU A 163 3.67 2.99 -18.78
C GLU A 163 4.17 3.09 -17.34
N LEU A 164 4.68 1.97 -16.80
CA LEU A 164 5.27 1.96 -15.46
C LEU A 164 6.72 2.44 -15.58
N PRO A 165 7.12 3.55 -14.93
CA PRO A 165 8.49 4.02 -15.05
C PRO A 165 9.47 2.98 -14.47
N GLU A 166 10.51 2.63 -15.24
CA GLU A 166 11.37 1.44 -15.05
C GLU A 166 11.96 1.29 -13.63
N LYS A 167 12.23 2.42 -12.95
CA LYS A 167 12.86 2.45 -11.62
C LYS A 167 11.95 2.91 -10.51
N TYR A 168 10.69 3.24 -10.81
CA TYR A 168 9.81 3.91 -9.86
C TYR A 168 9.59 3.07 -8.60
N LEU A 169 9.14 1.82 -8.76
CA LEU A 169 8.86 0.94 -7.62
C LEU A 169 10.11 0.61 -6.82
N ARG A 170 11.27 0.44 -7.48
CA ARG A 170 12.54 0.19 -6.80
C ARG A 170 12.95 1.38 -5.95
N LYS A 171 12.88 2.60 -6.50
CA LYS A 171 13.20 3.82 -5.75
C LYS A 171 12.22 4.06 -4.60
N LEU A 172 10.94 3.81 -4.83
CA LEU A 172 9.93 3.89 -3.77
C LEU A 172 10.22 2.89 -2.65
N GLU A 173 10.59 1.66 -2.99
CA GLU A 173 10.99 0.64 -2.01
C GLU A 173 12.23 1.09 -1.22
N GLU A 174 13.28 1.53 -1.91
CA GLU A 174 14.53 2.01 -1.31
C GLU A 174 14.28 3.20 -0.36
N SER A 175 13.44 4.16 -0.76
CA SER A 175 13.14 5.33 0.06
C SER A 175 12.28 4.99 1.28
N VAL A 176 11.27 4.11 1.15
CA VAL A 176 10.47 3.65 2.30
C VAL A 176 11.36 2.96 3.33
N LEU A 177 12.17 2.00 2.88
CA LEU A 177 13.05 1.25 3.77
C LEU A 177 14.15 2.13 4.39
N GLY A 178 14.69 3.08 3.61
CA GLY A 178 15.66 4.04 4.10
C GLY A 178 15.09 4.91 5.21
N ILE A 179 13.88 5.44 5.02
CA ILE A 179 13.19 6.25 6.03
C ILE A 179 12.85 5.44 7.27
N VAL A 180 12.30 4.23 7.11
CA VAL A 180 12.01 3.34 8.24
C VAL A 180 13.29 3.03 9.02
N SER A 181 14.40 2.76 8.33
CA SER A 181 15.69 2.54 8.97
C SER A 181 16.18 3.76 9.75
N LEU A 182 16.08 4.97 9.18
CA LEU A 182 16.42 6.22 9.87
C LEU A 182 15.52 6.46 11.09
N ALA A 183 14.22 6.22 10.95
CA ALA A 183 13.25 6.35 12.04
C ALA A 183 13.60 5.41 13.21
N LEU A 184 13.85 4.13 12.93
CA LEU A 184 14.26 3.15 13.94
C LEU A 184 15.64 3.42 14.55
N LYS A 185 16.55 4.06 13.82
CA LYS A 185 17.85 4.54 14.35
C LYS A 185 17.69 5.76 15.25
N SER A 186 16.64 6.56 15.06
CA SER A 186 16.38 7.76 15.86
C SER A 186 15.78 7.45 17.23
N LYS A 187 15.20 6.26 17.42
CA LYS A 187 14.67 5.79 18.71
C LYS A 187 15.78 5.64 19.74
N GLU A 188 15.57 6.15 20.95
CA GLU A 188 16.52 6.00 22.07
C GLU A 188 16.47 4.58 22.65
N GLU A 189 15.26 4.01 22.74
CA GLU A 189 15.03 2.65 23.21
C GLU A 189 14.42 1.80 22.07
N LYS A 190 15.07 0.67 21.76
CA LYS A 190 14.58 -0.30 20.80
C LYS A 190 13.80 -1.40 21.50
N THR A 191 12.68 -1.79 20.92
CA THR A 191 11.74 -2.77 21.44
C THR A 191 11.72 -4.03 20.57
N GLU A 192 11.14 -5.12 21.10
CA GLU A 192 10.89 -6.34 20.31
C GLU A 192 9.95 -6.07 19.11
N TYR A 193 9.09 -5.04 19.21
CA TYR A 193 8.24 -4.61 18.10
C TYR A 193 9.07 -4.08 16.92
N ASP A 194 10.15 -3.37 17.18
CA ASP A 194 11.01 -2.80 16.13
C ASP A 194 11.70 -3.91 15.32
N ASP A 195 12.13 -4.98 15.99
CA ASP A 195 12.70 -6.17 15.33
C ASP A 195 11.66 -6.91 14.47
N LEU A 196 10.40 -6.95 14.91
CA LEU A 196 9.30 -7.53 14.14
C LEU A 196 8.96 -6.67 12.92
N LEU A 197 8.94 -5.34 13.08
CA LEU A 197 8.72 -4.40 11.99
C LEU A 197 9.80 -4.55 10.91
N ILE A 198 11.07 -4.68 11.30
CA ILE A 198 12.18 -4.96 10.37
C ILE A 198 11.92 -6.25 9.58
N LYS A 199 11.60 -7.36 10.25
CA LYS A 199 11.33 -8.66 9.60
C LYS A 199 10.18 -8.57 8.61
N LEU A 200 9.15 -7.82 8.96
CA LEU A 200 7.98 -7.59 8.11
C LEU A 200 8.32 -6.80 6.84
N PHE A 201 9.13 -5.75 6.96
CA PHE A 201 9.64 -5.07 5.77
C PHE A 201 10.51 -5.99 4.94
N GLU A 202 11.45 -6.72 5.56
CA GLU A 202 12.31 -7.70 4.86
C GLU A 202 11.55 -8.80 4.13
N SER A 203 10.37 -9.20 4.61
CA SER A 203 9.51 -10.16 3.89
C SER A 203 8.66 -9.50 2.80
N SER A 204 8.45 -8.19 2.86
CA SER A 204 7.62 -7.44 1.90
C SER A 204 8.40 -6.87 0.71
N VAL A 205 9.74 -6.75 0.83
CA VAL A 205 10.59 -6.20 -0.24
C VAL A 205 10.72 -7.12 -1.44
N ARG A 206 10.85 -6.52 -2.62
CA ARG A 206 10.94 -7.23 -3.90
C ARG A 206 12.20 -6.91 -4.69
N TYR A 207 12.66 -5.66 -4.64
CA TYR A 207 13.75 -5.16 -5.48
C TYR A 207 15.04 -4.92 -4.69
N THR A 208 14.91 -4.65 -3.39
CA THR A 208 15.99 -4.17 -2.55
C THR A 208 16.13 -5.03 -1.30
N LYS A 209 17.36 -5.42 -0.98
CA LYS A 209 17.65 -6.04 0.33
C LYS A 209 17.90 -4.93 1.34
N LEU A 210 17.23 -5.00 2.50
CA LEU A 210 17.39 -4.02 3.58
C LEU A 210 18.87 -3.83 3.98
N SER A 211 19.64 -4.92 4.02
CA SER A 211 21.08 -4.91 4.31
C SER A 211 21.97 -4.15 3.32
N LYS A 212 21.44 -3.77 2.15
CA LYS A 212 22.15 -2.96 1.15
C LYS A 212 21.82 -1.47 1.23
N ILE A 213 20.89 -1.08 2.11
CA ILE A 213 20.48 0.31 2.25
C ILE A 213 21.43 0.97 3.24
N ASN A 214 22.38 1.73 2.72
CA ASN A 214 23.19 2.66 3.52
C ASN A 214 22.36 3.90 3.83
N ALA A 215 21.40 3.75 4.74
CA ALA A 215 20.65 4.87 5.33
C ALA A 215 21.52 5.54 6.40
N ASP A 216 22.68 6.05 6.01
CA ASP A 216 23.59 6.77 6.92
C ASP A 216 23.22 8.25 7.05
N ASP A 217 22.44 8.78 6.11
CA ASP A 217 21.96 10.17 6.15
C ASP A 217 20.62 10.35 5.42
N MET A 218 19.82 11.29 5.91
CA MET A 218 18.57 11.77 5.31
C MET A 218 18.81 12.41 3.92
N GLU A 219 20.03 12.87 3.69
CA GLU A 219 20.51 13.47 2.43
C GLU A 219 20.53 12.47 1.25
N SER A 220 20.79 11.18 1.50
CA SER A 220 20.98 10.18 0.43
C SER A 220 19.69 9.48 -0.01
N ALA A 221 18.56 9.74 0.65
CA ALA A 221 17.32 8.97 0.50
C ALA A 221 16.49 9.30 -0.77
N GLY A 222 16.97 10.22 -1.62
CA GLY A 222 16.46 10.40 -2.98
C GLY A 222 15.05 10.99 -3.08
N PHE A 223 14.62 11.76 -2.08
CA PHE A 223 13.26 12.32 -1.98
C PHE A 223 12.84 13.20 -3.17
N GLU A 224 13.81 13.80 -3.86
CA GLU A 224 13.60 14.61 -5.07
C GLU A 224 12.95 13.82 -6.21
N TYR A 225 13.00 12.49 -6.17
CA TYR A 225 12.35 11.64 -7.16
C TYR A 225 10.81 11.62 -7.03
N PHE A 226 10.25 12.00 -5.88
CA PHE A 226 8.80 11.98 -5.66
C PHE A 226 8.23 13.40 -5.72
N GLU A 227 7.38 13.63 -6.72
CA GLU A 227 6.76 14.94 -6.93
C GLU A 227 5.38 15.04 -6.28
N SER A 228 4.66 13.92 -6.14
CA SER A 228 3.28 13.97 -5.64
C SER A 228 3.23 14.04 -4.11
N LYS A 229 2.26 14.78 -3.60
CA LYS A 229 1.98 14.83 -2.16
C LYS A 229 1.64 13.46 -1.58
N SER A 230 0.95 12.60 -2.33
CA SER A 230 0.57 11.26 -1.84
C SER A 230 1.79 10.36 -1.59
N GLU A 231 2.83 10.44 -2.44
CA GLU A 231 4.08 9.71 -2.24
C GLU A 231 4.82 10.21 -1.01
N LYS A 232 4.93 11.54 -0.87
CA LYS A 232 5.59 12.18 0.27
C LYS A 232 4.87 11.91 1.59
N ASN A 233 3.54 11.99 1.60
CA ASN A 233 2.74 11.66 2.77
C ASN A 233 2.94 10.20 3.16
N TYR A 234 2.96 9.28 2.18
CA TYR A 234 3.21 7.87 2.46
C TYR A 234 4.58 7.65 3.10
N LEU A 235 5.63 8.27 2.57
CA LEU A 235 6.97 8.23 3.16
C LEU A 235 6.98 8.71 4.62
N LEU A 236 6.28 9.80 4.92
CA LEU A 236 6.16 10.33 6.28
C LEU A 236 5.36 9.39 7.20
N ASP A 237 4.24 8.85 6.72
CA ASP A 237 3.39 7.92 7.46
C ASP A 237 4.12 6.60 7.77
N MET A 238 4.98 6.11 6.88
CA MET A 238 5.82 4.93 7.16
C MET A 238 6.88 5.22 8.22
N ALA A 239 7.43 6.44 8.26
CA ALA A 239 8.34 6.88 9.31
C ALA A 239 7.65 6.96 10.66
N ALA A 240 6.45 7.57 10.68
CA ALA A 240 5.65 7.73 11.88
C ALA A 240 5.25 6.36 12.46
N MET A 241 4.85 5.41 11.60
CA MET A 241 4.56 4.03 12.00
C MET A 241 5.75 3.36 12.68
N ALA A 242 6.96 3.60 12.20
CA ALA A 242 8.18 3.04 12.78
C ALA A 242 8.55 3.66 14.13
N ILE A 243 8.19 4.93 14.35
CA ILE A 243 8.42 5.63 15.62
C ILE A 243 7.38 5.23 16.67
N TRP A 244 6.09 5.18 16.30
CA TRP A 244 4.98 4.96 17.24
C TRP A 244 4.77 3.50 17.66
N SER A 245 5.74 2.62 17.44
CA SER A 245 5.67 1.19 17.74
C SER A 245 5.30 0.84 19.19
N ASP A 246 5.55 1.73 20.14
CA ASP A 246 5.35 1.54 21.59
C ASP A 246 4.27 2.46 22.21
N GLY A 247 3.58 3.26 21.39
CA GLY A 247 2.54 4.18 21.84
C GLY A 247 3.04 5.38 22.67
N ARG A 248 4.34 5.69 22.67
CA ARG A 248 4.90 6.89 23.31
C ARG A 248 6.05 7.49 22.50
N ALA A 249 5.73 8.45 21.64
CA ALA A 249 6.78 9.19 20.93
C ALA A 249 7.59 10.10 21.87
N GLN A 250 8.91 9.94 21.85
CA GLN A 250 9.86 10.80 22.56
C GLN A 250 10.09 12.10 21.79
N GLN A 251 10.56 13.15 22.49
CA GLN A 251 10.79 14.46 21.87
C GLN A 251 11.79 14.41 20.71
N SER A 252 12.80 13.53 20.80
CA SER A 252 13.80 13.27 19.76
C SER A 252 13.18 12.68 18.49
N GLU A 253 12.21 11.77 18.64
CA GLU A 253 11.48 11.12 17.56
C GLU A 253 10.48 12.07 16.88
N ILE A 254 9.75 12.87 17.66
CA ILE A 254 8.89 13.95 17.14
C ILE A 254 9.74 14.95 16.33
N SER A 255 10.91 15.33 16.85
CA SER A 255 11.83 16.24 16.15
C SER A 255 12.41 15.63 14.87
N PHE A 256 12.56 14.30 14.79
CA PHE A 256 12.92 13.62 13.56
C PHE A 256 11.81 13.73 12.50
N LEU A 257 10.54 13.52 12.87
CA LEU A 257 9.43 13.58 11.92
C LEU A 257 9.18 14.97 11.36
N TYR A 258 9.31 16.02 12.16
CA TYR A 258 9.24 17.40 11.65
C TYR A 258 10.37 17.68 10.65
N ARG A 259 11.61 17.26 10.94
CA ARG A 259 12.72 17.38 9.98
C ARG A 259 12.48 16.59 8.69
N LEU A 260 11.89 15.40 8.80
CA LEU A 260 11.51 14.61 7.64
C LEU A 260 10.43 15.31 6.81
N SER A 261 9.40 15.84 7.46
CA SER A 261 8.31 16.59 6.81
C SER A 261 8.86 17.80 6.05
N GLU A 262 9.73 18.59 6.68
CA GLU A 262 10.39 19.74 6.05
C GLU A 262 11.18 19.31 4.82
N ARG A 263 11.97 18.24 4.93
CA ARG A 263 12.76 17.71 3.81
C ARG A 263 11.90 17.19 2.66
N LEU A 264 10.75 16.59 2.96
CA LEU A 264 9.77 16.18 1.95
C LEU A 264 9.03 17.38 1.34
N GLY A 265 9.16 18.59 1.90
CA GLY A 265 8.44 19.79 1.48
C GLY A 265 6.95 19.71 1.82
N LEU A 266 6.62 19.07 2.94
CA LEU A 266 5.28 18.98 3.50
C LEU A 266 5.08 20.07 4.57
N SER A 267 3.82 20.43 4.85
CA SER A 267 3.50 21.42 5.90
C SER A 267 3.58 20.79 7.28
N ASP A 268 3.77 21.62 8.31
CA ASP A 268 3.70 21.18 9.71
C ASP A 268 2.34 20.56 10.05
N ASP A 269 1.24 21.06 9.46
CA ASP A 269 -0.09 20.46 9.59
C ASP A 269 -0.11 19.00 9.06
N THR A 270 0.60 18.72 7.97
CA THR A 270 0.69 17.36 7.42
C THR A 270 1.49 16.46 8.36
N ALA A 271 2.56 16.97 8.97
CA ALA A 271 3.30 16.24 9.99
C ALA A 271 2.44 15.95 11.23
N ALA A 272 1.69 16.94 11.71
CA ALA A 272 0.77 16.77 12.82
C ALA A 272 -0.32 15.74 12.52
N GLU A 273 -0.92 15.77 11.32
CA GLU A 273 -1.87 14.74 10.87
C GLU A 273 -1.20 13.36 10.82
N SER A 274 0.04 13.25 10.34
CA SER A 274 0.79 11.99 10.31
C SER A 274 0.98 11.38 11.70
N MET A 275 1.31 12.22 12.68
CA MET A 275 1.54 11.82 14.08
C MET A 275 0.24 11.51 14.84
N ALA A 276 -0.83 12.27 14.60
CA ALA A 276 -2.10 12.13 15.32
C ALA A 276 -2.86 10.82 15.03
N SER A 277 -2.51 10.08 13.98
CA SER A 277 -3.18 8.81 13.68
C SER A 277 -2.73 7.62 14.53
N TYR A 278 -1.80 7.85 15.47
CA TYR A 278 -1.30 6.83 16.40
C TYR A 278 -1.68 7.10 17.87
N ASP A 279 -2.43 8.17 18.14
CA ASP A 279 -3.10 8.44 19.42
C ASP A 279 -4.49 7.77 19.48
#